data_AF-A0A4R3XF83-F1
#
_entry.id   AF-A0A4R3XF83-F1
#
_cell.length_a   1.000
_cell.length_b   1.000
_cell.length_c   1.000
_cell.angle_alpha   90.00
_cell.angle_beta   90.00
_cell.angle_gamma   90.00
#
_symmetry.space_group_name_H-M   'P 1'
#
loop_
_entity.id
_entity.type
_entity.pdbx_description
1 polymer ?
#
loop_
_entity_poly.entity_id
_entity_poly.type
_entity_poly.pdbx_seq_one_letter_code
_entity_poly.pdbx_strand_id
1 'polypeptide(L)'
;MLKRARLATAGRRGAIADRLLKRPDPRLSARAINGRRRRQHGAAAIVPMLVIAAMSSCSTPDAGVLIPLKSGADVSWTKTILAVTTRRAAEKSSPGFLFSGERDNRVHFLSLTISMPPQREPGTLPVADDHPDPKKDIALVSSEELSYSDFIAQAKAWPSADPVAKPRALVFTHGYSTRFDSSVVRFAQIVEDTGFQGVPILFSWPSRGLTAAYGYDKDSVNFSRDTMQQLLETLTYEPALGGVDMVAHSMGGWLTMETLRQIALSKGAKTLDRIGTVVLAAPDVDMDVFRTQVSQLGPLRSRIQIYVSQDDRALRISRRLFGGKIRAGENTDIVQFEELGITAHDISGVKGGIGKNHGKAFGDDATIAGIGRTLADGTRSSPLLNGLETIVLSVPRLDNALLSASAAAGHR
;
A
#
# COMPACT_ATOMS: atom_id res chain seq x y z
N MET A 1 64.00 5.94 4.73
CA MET A 1 65.08 6.95 4.80
C MET A 1 65.48 7.31 3.38
N LEU A 2 65.53 8.60 3.00
CA LEU A 2 66.04 9.15 1.71
C LEU A 2 65.36 8.66 0.40
N LYS A 3 65.24 9.44 -0.69
CA LYS A 3 65.27 10.92 -0.86
C LYS A 3 64.50 11.27 -2.16
N ARG A 4 63.91 12.47 -2.23
CA ARG A 4 63.35 13.03 -3.48
C ARG A 4 64.45 13.65 -4.34
N ALA A 5 64.24 13.72 -5.65
CA ALA A 5 64.78 14.77 -6.52
C ALA A 5 63.78 15.13 -7.63
N ARG A 6 63.55 16.42 -7.85
CA ARG A 6 62.99 17.01 -9.08
C ARG A 6 64.15 17.66 -9.84
N LEU A 7 64.07 17.77 -11.16
CA LEU A 7 64.20 19.06 -11.85
C LEU A 7 63.69 18.95 -13.30
N ALA A 8 63.46 20.08 -13.95
CA ALA A 8 62.99 20.19 -15.34
C ALA A 8 63.78 21.30 -16.04
N THR A 9 63.96 21.21 -17.38
CA THR A 9 64.07 22.39 -18.26
C THR A 9 64.02 22.08 -19.77
N ALA A 10 63.32 22.96 -20.51
CA ALA A 10 63.62 23.50 -21.85
C ALA A 10 63.97 22.62 -23.08
N GLY A 11 63.13 22.70 -24.14
CA GLY A 11 63.33 23.77 -25.12
C GLY A 11 63.76 23.46 -26.59
N ARG A 12 62.80 23.66 -27.51
CA ARG A 12 62.91 24.37 -28.82
C ARG A 12 63.53 23.72 -30.09
N ARG A 13 62.80 23.97 -31.21
CA ARG A 13 63.19 23.95 -32.66
C ARG A 13 63.40 22.55 -33.29
N GLY A 14 63.00 22.29 -34.54
CA GLY A 14 62.24 23.07 -35.54
C GLY A 14 62.52 22.60 -36.99
N ALA A 15 61.74 23.09 -37.98
CA ALA A 15 61.96 22.98 -39.44
C ALA A 15 61.79 21.58 -40.09
N ILE A 16 61.39 21.42 -41.38
CA ILE A 16 60.87 22.33 -42.42
C ILE A 16 60.03 21.53 -43.45
N ALA A 17 58.89 22.09 -43.89
CA ALA A 17 58.28 22.18 -45.24
C ALA A 17 58.35 20.98 -46.26
N ASP A 18 57.72 20.94 -47.44
CA ASP A 18 56.81 21.79 -48.25
C ASP A 18 56.23 20.87 -49.37
N ARG A 19 55.23 21.14 -50.23
CA ARG A 19 54.24 22.23 -50.44
C ARG A 19 53.10 21.66 -51.32
N LEU A 20 51.87 22.18 -51.26
CA LEU A 20 51.13 22.68 -52.45
C LEU A 20 49.75 23.29 -52.10
N LEU A 21 49.57 24.55 -52.48
CA LEU A 21 48.36 25.36 -52.29
C LEU A 21 47.57 25.49 -53.60
N LYS A 22 46.26 25.77 -53.52
CA LYS A 22 45.72 27.12 -53.85
C LYS A 22 44.19 27.21 -53.70
N ARG A 23 43.73 28.30 -53.07
CA ARG A 23 42.47 29.00 -53.39
C ARG A 23 42.82 30.29 -54.14
N PRO A 24 41.83 30.98 -54.72
CA PRO A 24 41.64 32.38 -54.31
C PRO A 24 40.16 32.74 -54.04
N ASP A 25 39.93 34.03 -53.79
CA ASP A 25 38.84 34.60 -52.97
C ASP A 25 37.86 35.47 -53.84
N PRO A 26 37.02 36.44 -53.37
CA PRO A 26 35.69 36.67 -53.96
C PRO A 26 35.49 38.08 -54.57
N ARG A 27 34.27 38.37 -55.10
CA ARG A 27 33.47 39.63 -55.01
C ARG A 27 32.70 40.03 -56.29
N LEU A 28 31.46 40.53 -56.06
CA LEU A 28 30.74 41.63 -56.75
C LEU A 28 30.26 41.52 -58.22
N SER A 29 28.95 41.30 -58.41
CA SER A 29 27.96 42.21 -59.08
C SER A 29 26.62 41.45 -59.26
N ALA A 30 25.38 41.94 -59.03
CA ALA A 30 24.73 43.26 -58.98
C ALA A 30 23.98 43.71 -60.26
N ARG A 31 22.79 43.12 -60.50
CA ARG A 31 21.53 43.70 -61.09
C ARG A 31 20.53 42.54 -61.33
N ALA A 32 19.33 42.45 -60.76
CA ALA A 32 18.19 43.38 -60.61
C ALA A 32 17.27 43.49 -61.84
N ILE A 33 16.15 42.73 -61.84
CA ILE A 33 14.89 43.04 -62.54
C ILE A 33 13.70 42.68 -61.62
N ASN A 34 12.90 43.69 -61.23
CA ASN A 34 11.54 43.52 -60.69
C ASN A 34 10.61 43.02 -61.81
N GLY A 35 9.52 42.25 -61.60
CA GLY A 35 8.84 41.85 -60.38
C GLY A 35 7.32 41.90 -60.60
N ARG A 36 6.52 41.13 -59.84
CA ARG A 36 5.05 41.35 -59.75
C ARG A 36 4.56 41.07 -58.35
N ARG A 37 4.14 42.12 -57.64
CA ARG A 37 3.51 42.04 -56.32
C ARG A 37 2.14 41.35 -56.45
N ARG A 38 1.88 40.32 -55.65
CA ARG A 38 0.51 40.01 -55.20
C ARG A 38 0.39 40.45 -53.74
N ARG A 39 -0.67 41.20 -53.45
CA ARG A 39 -0.92 41.81 -52.14
C ARG A 39 -1.18 40.72 -51.09
N GLN A 40 -0.48 40.80 -49.96
CA GLN A 40 -0.95 40.18 -48.73
C GLN A 40 -2.05 41.09 -48.15
N HIS A 41 -3.27 40.55 -48.02
CA HIS A 41 -4.23 40.98 -47.02
C HIS A 41 -4.46 39.79 -46.10
N GLY A 42 -4.45 40.03 -44.79
CA GLY A 42 -4.27 38.97 -43.81
C GLY A 42 -5.49 38.09 -43.61
N ALA A 43 -5.24 36.81 -43.36
CA ALA A 43 -5.97 36.06 -42.36
C ALA A 43 -4.95 35.70 -41.27
N ALA A 44 -5.20 36.16 -40.04
CA ALA A 44 -4.31 35.91 -38.91
C ALA A 44 -4.32 34.42 -38.52
N ALA A 45 -3.29 34.00 -37.78
CA ALA A 45 -3.14 32.62 -37.33
C ALA A 45 -4.37 32.11 -36.56
N ILE A 46 -4.92 30.99 -37.01
CA ILE A 46 -5.82 30.12 -36.25
C ILE A 46 -5.13 28.75 -36.21
N VAL A 47 -5.20 28.06 -35.06
CA VAL A 47 -4.31 26.95 -34.64
C VAL A 47 -2.94 27.50 -34.18
N PRO A 48 -2.69 27.59 -32.85
CA PRO A 48 -2.83 26.44 -31.95
C PRO A 48 -3.68 26.75 -30.70
N MET A 49 -4.95 26.33 -30.70
CA MET A 49 -5.83 26.46 -29.52
C MET A 49 -6.75 25.24 -29.32
N LEU A 50 -6.24 24.04 -29.61
CA LEU A 50 -7.01 22.79 -29.55
C LEU A 50 -6.23 21.57 -29.02
N VAL A 51 -5.05 21.78 -28.43
CA VAL A 51 -4.21 20.72 -27.83
C VAL A 51 -4.04 20.87 -26.31
N ILE A 52 -4.52 21.97 -25.70
CA ILE A 52 -4.48 22.18 -24.25
C ILE A 52 -5.73 21.61 -23.53
N ALA A 53 -6.81 21.32 -24.27
CA ALA A 53 -8.09 20.86 -23.71
C ALA A 53 -8.18 19.34 -23.43
N ALA A 54 -7.05 18.63 -23.36
CA ALA A 54 -6.98 17.19 -23.10
C ALA A 54 -6.23 16.82 -21.81
N MET A 55 -6.03 17.79 -20.90
CA MET A 55 -5.77 17.47 -19.49
C MET A 55 -7.06 16.92 -18.89
N SER A 56 -7.20 15.59 -18.93
CA SER A 56 -8.33 14.87 -18.35
C SER A 56 -8.50 15.26 -16.89
N SER A 57 -9.61 15.94 -16.59
CA SER A 57 -10.02 16.16 -15.21
C SER A 57 -10.39 14.81 -14.60
N CYS A 58 -9.45 14.20 -13.88
CA CYS A 58 -9.78 13.21 -12.87
C CYS A 58 -10.44 13.96 -11.71
N SER A 59 -11.73 14.29 -11.86
CA SER A 59 -12.52 14.93 -10.81
C SER A 59 -12.54 14.01 -9.59
N THR A 60 -11.88 14.44 -8.52
CA THR A 60 -12.15 13.93 -7.18
C THR A 60 -13.64 14.17 -6.88
N PRO A 61 -14.39 13.18 -6.37
CA PRO A 61 -15.80 13.38 -6.03
C PRO A 61 -15.98 14.55 -5.05
N ASP A 62 -17.04 15.34 -5.26
CA ASP A 62 -17.32 16.57 -4.52
C ASP A 62 -17.63 16.31 -3.03
N ALA A 63 -17.98 15.07 -2.67
CA ALA A 63 -18.21 14.61 -1.31
C ALA A 63 -17.56 13.22 -1.02
N GLY A 64 -17.37 12.95 0.27
CA GLY A 64 -16.96 11.66 0.81
C GLY A 64 -18.15 10.90 1.42
N VAL A 65 -18.00 9.59 1.65
CA VAL A 65 -19.12 8.74 2.14
C VAL A 65 -19.31 8.75 3.66
N LEU A 66 -18.55 9.56 4.41
CA LEU A 66 -18.69 9.69 5.87
C LEU A 66 -19.51 10.94 6.25
N ILE A 67 -20.66 11.14 5.60
CA ILE A 67 -21.64 12.14 6.02
C ILE A 67 -22.36 11.62 7.28
N PRO A 68 -22.36 12.35 8.41
CA PRO A 68 -23.08 11.94 9.61
C PRO A 68 -24.60 11.86 9.37
N LEU A 69 -25.22 10.83 9.90
CA LEU A 69 -26.68 10.71 9.97
C LEU A 69 -27.29 11.88 10.76
N LYS A 70 -28.50 12.30 10.37
CA LYS A 70 -29.26 13.33 11.08
C LYS A 70 -29.66 12.82 12.47
N SER A 71 -29.63 13.70 13.47
CA SER A 71 -30.09 13.38 14.83
C SER A 71 -31.52 12.83 14.82
N GLY A 72 -31.74 11.70 15.50
CA GLY A 72 -33.02 10.99 15.50
C GLY A 72 -33.24 10.03 14.32
N ALA A 73 -32.20 9.74 13.53
CA ALA A 73 -32.26 8.67 12.53
C ALA A 73 -32.52 7.30 13.18
N ASP A 74 -33.33 6.48 12.50
CA ASP A 74 -33.74 5.14 12.93
C ASP A 74 -32.62 4.11 12.67
N VAL A 75 -31.65 4.05 13.59
CA VAL A 75 -30.48 3.18 13.53
C VAL A 75 -30.70 1.94 14.41
N SER A 76 -30.80 0.77 13.78
CA SER A 76 -31.06 -0.50 14.48
C SER A 76 -29.80 -1.28 14.89
N TRP A 77 -28.68 -1.09 14.19
CA TRP A 77 -27.44 -1.85 14.41
C TRP A 77 -26.22 -0.99 14.06
N THR A 78 -25.16 -1.11 14.87
CA THR A 78 -23.92 -0.32 14.72
C THR A 78 -22.67 -1.15 14.98
N LYS A 79 -21.55 -0.65 14.45
CA LYS A 79 -20.19 -1.08 14.78
C LYS A 79 -19.35 0.12 15.20
N THR A 80 -18.67 -0.01 16.33
CA THR A 80 -17.59 0.90 16.70
C THR A 80 -16.30 0.41 16.05
N ILE A 81 -15.54 1.34 15.46
CA ILE A 81 -14.23 1.11 14.85
C ILE A 81 -13.26 2.12 15.42
N LEU A 82 -12.11 1.65 15.89
CA LEU A 82 -10.99 2.54 16.17
C LEU A 82 -10.20 2.76 14.88
N ALA A 83 -9.70 3.97 14.65
CA ALA A 83 -8.84 4.27 13.50
C ALA A 83 -7.54 4.96 13.93
N VAL A 84 -6.47 4.66 13.20
CA VAL A 84 -5.15 5.28 13.31
C VAL A 84 -4.75 5.76 11.91
N THR A 85 -4.36 7.02 11.78
CA THR A 85 -3.98 7.57 10.47
C THR A 85 -2.86 8.60 10.54
N THR A 86 -2.01 8.58 9.51
CA THR A 86 -0.94 9.56 9.22
C THR A 86 -1.36 10.53 8.11
N ARG A 87 -2.68 10.64 7.86
CA ARG A 87 -3.27 11.60 6.92
C ARG A 87 -3.44 12.96 7.58
N ARG A 88 -3.37 14.01 6.77
CA ARG A 88 -3.79 15.37 7.15
C ARG A 88 -5.32 15.43 7.16
N ALA A 89 -5.87 16.01 8.22
CA ALA A 89 -7.30 16.31 8.32
C ALA A 89 -7.81 17.03 7.05
N ALA A 90 -9.03 16.72 6.64
CA ALA A 90 -9.66 17.38 5.50
C ALA A 90 -10.00 18.85 5.82
N GLU A 91 -10.26 19.65 4.79
CA GLU A 91 -10.78 20.99 5.00
C GLU A 91 -12.22 20.91 5.51
N LYS A 92 -12.61 21.81 6.43
CA LYS A 92 -13.97 21.83 7.01
C LYS A 92 -15.09 22.05 5.98
N SER A 93 -14.72 22.53 4.79
CA SER A 93 -15.57 22.74 3.62
C SER A 93 -15.86 21.45 2.83
N SER A 94 -15.14 20.36 3.07
CA SER A 94 -15.20 19.11 2.29
C SER A 94 -16.19 18.11 2.90
N PRO A 95 -17.45 17.98 2.39
CA PRO A 95 -18.48 17.19 3.05
C PRO A 95 -18.14 15.69 3.02
N GLY A 96 -18.37 15.00 4.14
CA GLY A 96 -18.14 13.55 4.25
C GLY A 96 -16.67 13.11 4.19
N PHE A 97 -15.72 14.06 4.19
CA PHE A 97 -14.29 13.80 4.30
C PHE A 97 -13.78 14.20 5.68
N LEU A 98 -13.28 13.22 6.46
CA LEU A 98 -12.58 13.49 7.73
C LEU A 98 -11.08 13.73 7.52
N PHE A 99 -10.47 12.99 6.59
CA PHE A 99 -9.05 13.08 6.25
C PHE A 99 -8.84 13.13 4.75
N SER A 100 -7.82 13.90 4.35
CA SER A 100 -7.39 14.06 2.97
C SER A 100 -6.51 12.90 2.48
N GLY A 101 -6.04 13.02 1.24
CA GLY A 101 -4.99 12.19 0.68
C GLY A 101 -3.56 12.57 1.10
N GLU A 102 -3.37 13.68 1.82
CA GLU A 102 -2.04 14.21 2.12
C GLU A 102 -1.44 13.66 3.41
N ARG A 103 -0.10 13.59 3.47
CA ARG A 103 0.66 13.24 4.68
C ARG A 103 0.55 14.31 5.77
N ASP A 104 0.39 13.87 7.01
CA ASP A 104 0.66 14.64 8.23
C ASP A 104 1.83 13.96 8.97
N ASN A 105 2.63 14.74 9.68
CA ASN A 105 3.68 14.23 10.56
C ASN A 105 3.11 13.84 11.95
N ARG A 106 1.87 14.25 12.24
CA ARG A 106 1.11 13.78 13.41
C ARG A 106 0.38 12.48 13.08
N VAL A 107 0.28 11.63 14.10
CA VAL A 107 -0.59 10.45 14.10
C VAL A 107 -1.91 10.86 14.74
N HIS A 108 -3.01 10.55 14.07
CA HIS A 108 -4.37 10.83 14.51
C HIS A 108 -5.04 9.52 14.93
N PHE A 109 -5.80 9.57 16.02
CA PHE A 109 -6.57 8.44 16.56
C PHE A 109 -8.05 8.80 16.59
N LEU A 110 -8.93 7.87 16.24
CA LEU A 110 -10.37 8.12 16.24
C LEU A 110 -11.17 6.94 16.78
N SER A 111 -12.35 7.24 17.33
CA SER A 111 -13.46 6.31 17.48
C SER A 111 -14.55 6.68 16.46
N LEU A 112 -14.99 5.72 15.65
CA LEU A 112 -16.07 5.91 14.68
C LEU A 112 -17.19 4.92 14.97
N THR A 113 -18.42 5.43 15.12
CA THR A 113 -19.62 4.60 15.17
C THR A 113 -20.26 4.58 13.80
N ILE A 114 -20.35 3.42 13.19
CA ILE A 114 -20.90 3.19 11.85
C ILE A 114 -22.22 2.41 11.96
N SER A 115 -23.29 2.86 11.30
CA SER A 115 -24.53 2.09 11.19
C SER A 115 -24.39 1.02 10.11
N MET A 116 -24.95 -0.16 10.37
CA MET A 116 -24.93 -1.28 9.44
C MET A 116 -26.37 -1.64 9.02
N PRO A 117 -26.70 -1.64 7.72
CA PRO A 117 -28.05 -1.88 7.24
C PRO A 117 -28.46 -3.36 7.44
N PRO A 118 -29.65 -3.64 8.02
CA PRO A 118 -29.97 -4.96 8.62
C PRO A 118 -30.29 -6.08 7.62
N GLN A 119 -30.45 -5.76 6.33
CA GLN A 119 -30.75 -6.73 5.26
C GLN A 119 -29.72 -6.65 4.12
N ARG A 120 -28.46 -6.34 4.46
CA ARG A 120 -27.36 -6.24 3.50
C ARG A 120 -26.79 -7.62 3.18
N GLU A 121 -26.70 -7.93 1.89
CA GLU A 121 -25.98 -9.10 1.38
C GLU A 121 -24.47 -9.01 1.72
N PRO A 122 -23.85 -10.06 2.31
CA PRO A 122 -22.42 -10.06 2.59
C PRO A 122 -21.55 -9.81 1.36
N GLY A 123 -20.41 -9.14 1.56
CA GLY A 123 -19.52 -8.69 0.47
C GLY A 123 -19.94 -7.37 -0.20
N THR A 124 -21.18 -6.90 0.00
CA THR A 124 -21.66 -5.64 -0.60
C THR A 124 -21.33 -4.41 0.24
N LEU A 125 -21.16 -3.27 -0.43
CA LEU A 125 -20.93 -1.94 0.15
C LEU A 125 -21.97 -0.92 -0.36
N PRO A 126 -23.22 -0.94 0.14
CA PRO A 126 -24.15 0.15 -0.11
C PRO A 126 -23.70 1.39 0.69
N VAL A 127 -23.57 2.51 -0.01
CA VAL A 127 -23.19 3.82 0.55
C VAL A 127 -23.85 4.93 -0.25
N ALA A 128 -24.15 6.04 0.41
CA ALA A 128 -24.53 7.32 -0.21
C ALA A 128 -23.52 8.40 0.18
N ASP A 129 -23.31 9.38 -0.70
CA ASP A 129 -22.42 10.54 -0.51
C ASP A 129 -23.17 11.86 -0.34
N ASP A 130 -24.49 11.82 -0.07
CA ASP A 130 -25.33 12.99 0.21
C ASP A 130 -26.32 12.79 1.38
N HIS A 131 -27.23 11.81 1.28
CA HIS A 131 -28.38 11.60 2.17
C HIS A 131 -28.48 10.13 2.61
N PRO A 132 -27.50 9.61 3.38
CA PRO A 132 -27.47 8.20 3.79
C PRO A 132 -28.72 7.77 4.56
N ASP A 133 -29.27 6.61 4.19
CA ASP A 133 -30.39 5.94 4.86
C ASP A 133 -29.85 4.72 5.64
N PRO A 134 -29.87 4.70 6.98
CA PRO A 134 -29.28 3.61 7.77
C PRO A 134 -29.96 2.25 7.58
N LYS A 135 -31.11 2.20 6.88
CA LYS A 135 -31.78 0.95 6.50
C LYS A 135 -31.24 0.34 5.21
N LYS A 136 -30.48 1.11 4.42
CA LYS A 136 -29.94 0.72 3.12
C LYS A 136 -28.42 0.84 3.06
N ASP A 137 -27.87 1.89 3.65
CA ASP A 137 -26.48 2.32 3.50
C ASP A 137 -25.66 2.07 4.76
N ILE A 138 -24.37 1.75 4.57
CA ILE A 138 -23.37 1.84 5.63
C ILE A 138 -23.05 3.33 5.82
N ALA A 139 -23.37 3.89 6.99
CA ALA A 139 -23.33 5.33 7.22
C ALA A 139 -22.67 5.72 8.56
N LEU A 140 -22.12 6.94 8.63
CA LEU A 140 -21.50 7.45 9.85
C LEU A 140 -22.58 7.88 10.86
N VAL A 141 -22.55 7.33 12.08
CA VAL A 141 -23.36 7.81 13.21
C VAL A 141 -22.60 8.91 13.95
N SER A 142 -21.34 8.66 14.30
CA SER A 142 -20.48 9.61 15.01
C SER A 142 -19.00 9.35 14.75
N SER A 143 -18.19 10.41 14.86
CA SER A 143 -16.73 10.35 14.83
C SER A 143 -16.15 11.22 15.94
N GLU A 144 -15.26 10.65 16.75
CA GLU A 144 -14.55 11.30 17.84
C GLU A 144 -13.04 11.24 17.58
N GLU A 145 -12.33 12.36 17.69
CA GLU A 145 -10.86 12.39 17.68
C GLU A 145 -10.35 12.10 19.10
N LEU A 146 -9.46 11.11 19.24
CA LEU A 146 -8.99 10.60 20.51
C LEU A 146 -7.55 11.06 20.80
N SER A 147 -7.21 11.21 22.08
CA SER A 147 -5.82 11.15 22.49
C SER A 147 -5.27 9.72 22.36
N TYR A 148 -3.96 9.57 22.28
CA TYR A 148 -3.31 8.26 22.31
C TYR A 148 -3.66 7.44 23.56
N SER A 149 -3.79 8.10 24.71
CA SER A 149 -4.24 7.48 25.97
C SER A 149 -5.68 6.98 25.89
N ASP A 150 -6.58 7.74 25.26
CA ASP A 150 -7.99 7.37 25.13
C ASP A 150 -8.17 6.23 24.11
N PHE A 151 -7.39 6.24 23.03
CA PHE A 151 -7.32 5.13 22.07
C PHE A 151 -6.91 3.81 22.76
N ILE A 152 -5.85 3.82 23.58
CA ILE A 152 -5.46 2.64 24.36
C ILE A 152 -6.54 2.29 25.39
N ALA A 153 -7.15 3.28 26.04
CA ALA A 153 -8.21 3.05 27.02
C ALA A 153 -9.45 2.37 26.40
N GLN A 154 -9.89 2.79 25.21
CA GLN A 154 -10.97 2.14 24.48
C GLN A 154 -10.56 0.74 24.00
N ALA A 155 -9.34 0.56 23.47
CA ALA A 155 -8.87 -0.74 22.99
C ALA A 155 -8.75 -1.78 24.12
N LYS A 156 -8.24 -1.41 25.30
CA LYS A 156 -8.07 -2.33 26.44
C LYS A 156 -9.37 -2.60 27.19
N ALA A 157 -10.34 -1.70 27.13
CA ALA A 157 -11.65 -1.84 27.77
C ALA A 157 -12.69 -2.55 26.87
N TRP A 158 -12.28 -3.00 25.68
CA TRP A 158 -13.16 -3.67 24.74
C TRP A 158 -13.74 -4.95 25.36
N PRO A 159 -15.06 -5.21 25.22
CA PRO A 159 -15.66 -6.41 25.78
C PRO A 159 -15.10 -7.66 25.08
N SER A 160 -14.85 -8.72 25.85
CA SER A 160 -14.62 -10.05 25.27
C SER A 160 -15.96 -10.73 25.04
N ALA A 161 -16.12 -11.38 23.88
CA ALA A 161 -17.23 -12.29 23.61
C ALA A 161 -17.07 -13.65 24.34
N ASP A 162 -15.88 -13.96 24.83
CA ASP A 162 -15.56 -15.16 25.63
C ASP A 162 -15.21 -14.72 27.06
N PRO A 163 -15.94 -15.17 28.10
CA PRO A 163 -15.65 -14.82 29.50
C PRO A 163 -14.27 -15.23 30.03
N VAL A 164 -13.58 -16.15 29.34
CA VAL A 164 -12.29 -16.74 29.75
C VAL A 164 -11.14 -16.26 28.85
N ALA A 165 -11.42 -15.90 27.60
CA ALA A 165 -10.42 -15.38 26.66
C ALA A 165 -10.34 -13.85 26.67
N LYS A 166 -9.18 -13.31 26.30
CA LYS A 166 -8.98 -11.86 26.08
C LYS A 166 -9.35 -11.47 24.66
N PRO A 167 -9.96 -10.29 24.43
CA PRO A 167 -10.25 -9.82 23.08
C PRO A 167 -8.93 -9.63 22.30
N ARG A 168 -8.94 -9.97 21.02
CA ARG A 168 -7.80 -9.74 20.12
C ARG A 168 -8.05 -8.48 19.31
N ALA A 169 -6.99 -7.76 18.93
CA ALA A 169 -7.13 -6.65 18.00
C ALA A 169 -7.04 -7.15 16.56
N LEU A 170 -7.91 -6.67 15.68
CA LEU A 170 -7.80 -6.86 14.22
C LEU A 170 -7.34 -5.55 13.60
N VAL A 171 -6.10 -5.52 13.11
CA VAL A 171 -5.56 -4.37 12.37
C VAL A 171 -5.81 -4.58 10.87
N PHE A 172 -6.71 -3.79 10.30
CA PHE A 172 -6.92 -3.75 8.85
C PHE A 172 -6.13 -2.60 8.21
N THR A 173 -5.51 -2.84 7.06
CA THR A 173 -4.93 -1.76 6.25
C THR A 173 -5.25 -1.88 4.77
N HIS A 174 -5.60 -0.73 4.18
CA HIS A 174 -6.18 -0.65 2.84
C HIS A 174 -5.14 -0.68 1.71
N GLY A 175 -5.64 -0.91 0.50
CA GLY A 175 -4.85 -0.91 -0.73
C GLY A 175 -4.55 0.46 -1.32
N TYR A 176 -3.97 0.41 -2.52
CA TYR A 176 -3.71 1.56 -3.39
C TYR A 176 -4.99 2.33 -3.74
N SER A 177 -4.88 3.63 -4.05
CA SER A 177 -5.98 4.48 -4.56
C SER A 177 -7.24 4.44 -3.68
N THR A 178 -7.07 4.40 -2.36
CA THR A 178 -8.16 4.31 -1.38
C THR A 178 -8.20 5.55 -0.48
N ARG A 179 -9.34 6.24 -0.43
CA ARG A 179 -9.57 7.38 0.46
C ARG A 179 -9.86 6.92 1.90
N PHE A 180 -9.75 7.83 2.88
CA PHE A 180 -10.02 7.52 4.28
C PHE A 180 -11.46 7.02 4.49
N ASP A 181 -12.44 7.75 3.96
CA ASP A 181 -13.87 7.43 4.02
C ASP A 181 -14.18 6.05 3.43
N SER A 182 -13.64 5.75 2.25
CA SER A 182 -13.77 4.45 1.61
C SER A 182 -13.11 3.32 2.43
N SER A 183 -12.01 3.59 3.13
CA SER A 183 -11.34 2.61 4.00
C SER A 183 -12.11 2.31 5.28
N VAL A 184 -12.81 3.30 5.86
CA VAL A 184 -13.68 3.10 7.03
C VAL A 184 -14.87 2.21 6.67
N VAL A 185 -15.60 2.53 5.59
CA VAL A 185 -16.78 1.74 5.18
C VAL A 185 -16.37 0.31 4.78
N ARG A 186 -15.27 0.14 4.02
CA ARG A 186 -14.73 -1.19 3.70
C ARG A 186 -14.39 -1.98 4.96
N PHE A 187 -13.80 -1.35 5.97
CA PHE A 187 -13.46 -2.07 7.20
C PHE A 187 -14.69 -2.40 8.06
N ALA A 188 -15.68 -1.51 8.14
CA ALA A 188 -16.95 -1.79 8.82
C ALA A 188 -17.64 -3.03 8.23
N GLN A 189 -17.67 -3.12 6.90
CA GLN A 189 -18.15 -4.29 6.18
C GLN A 189 -17.31 -5.55 6.45
N ILE A 190 -15.97 -5.46 6.48
CA ILE A 190 -15.12 -6.60 6.82
C ILE A 190 -15.41 -7.10 8.23
N VAL A 191 -15.54 -6.22 9.23
CA VAL A 191 -15.80 -6.59 10.62
C VAL A 191 -17.19 -7.24 10.78
N GLU A 192 -18.19 -6.73 10.08
CA GLU A 192 -19.54 -7.31 10.05
C GLU A 192 -19.55 -8.69 9.37
N ASP A 193 -19.07 -8.79 8.13
CA ASP A 193 -19.17 -9.99 7.30
C ASP A 193 -18.22 -11.13 7.76
N THR A 194 -17.15 -10.81 8.48
CA THR A 194 -16.32 -11.83 9.14
C THR A 194 -16.88 -12.26 10.50
N GLY A 195 -17.87 -11.55 11.04
CA GLY A 195 -18.40 -11.76 12.39
C GLY A 195 -17.39 -11.49 13.50
N PHE A 196 -16.34 -10.69 13.25
CA PHE A 196 -15.23 -10.49 14.20
C PHE A 196 -15.70 -9.77 15.49
N GLN A 197 -15.40 -10.39 16.64
CA GLN A 197 -15.86 -9.92 17.97
C GLN A 197 -14.75 -9.26 18.82
N GLY A 198 -13.53 -9.12 18.29
CA GLY A 198 -12.43 -8.43 18.99
C GLY A 198 -12.45 -6.92 18.77
N VAL A 199 -11.30 -6.27 18.95
CA VAL A 199 -11.09 -4.82 18.75
C VAL A 199 -10.81 -4.51 17.27
N PRO A 200 -11.72 -3.88 16.51
CA PRO A 200 -11.49 -3.54 15.12
C PRO A 200 -10.71 -2.23 15.01
N ILE A 201 -9.51 -2.28 14.41
CA ILE A 201 -8.61 -1.14 14.26
C ILE A 201 -8.26 -0.92 12.78
N LEU A 202 -8.69 0.20 12.20
CA LEU A 202 -8.28 0.63 10.86
C LEU A 202 -6.93 1.36 10.93
N PHE A 203 -5.93 0.90 10.18
CA PHE A 203 -4.73 1.67 9.87
C PHE A 203 -4.83 2.26 8.47
N SER A 204 -5.05 3.58 8.38
CA SER A 204 -5.23 4.31 7.13
C SER A 204 -4.01 5.19 6.81
N TRP A 205 -3.23 4.78 5.80
CA TRP A 205 -2.05 5.52 5.32
C TRP A 205 -2.45 6.50 4.18
N PRO A 206 -1.69 7.57 3.90
CA PRO A 206 -2.13 8.67 3.03
C PRO A 206 -2.02 8.32 1.54
N SER A 207 -2.95 7.47 1.08
CA SER A 207 -3.28 7.31 -0.33
C SER A 207 -4.13 8.47 -0.80
N ARG A 208 -3.83 9.01 -1.98
CA ARG A 208 -4.61 10.10 -2.60
C ARG A 208 -5.97 9.70 -3.15
N GLY A 209 -6.31 8.41 -3.18
CA GLY A 209 -7.56 7.95 -3.81
C GLY A 209 -7.56 8.08 -5.35
N LEU A 210 -6.39 8.29 -5.97
CA LEU A 210 -6.24 8.60 -7.39
C LEU A 210 -5.41 7.55 -8.12
N THR A 211 -5.96 7.00 -9.20
CA THR A 211 -5.32 5.97 -10.07
C THR A 211 -4.09 6.46 -10.84
N ALA A 212 -3.85 7.77 -10.88
CA ALA A 212 -2.62 8.38 -11.42
C ALA A 212 -1.54 8.60 -10.34
N ALA A 213 -1.89 8.54 -9.05
CA ALA A 213 -1.00 8.89 -7.95
C ALA A 213 -0.12 7.74 -7.43
N TYR A 214 0.09 6.67 -8.21
CA TYR A 214 0.78 5.46 -7.75
C TYR A 214 2.13 5.73 -7.08
N GLY A 215 2.99 6.57 -7.67
CA GLY A 215 4.29 6.91 -7.06
C GLY A 215 4.16 7.60 -5.70
N TYR A 216 3.22 8.53 -5.56
CA TYR A 216 2.92 9.18 -4.28
C TYR A 216 2.42 8.18 -3.25
N ASP A 217 1.48 7.33 -3.62
CA ASP A 217 0.91 6.30 -2.74
C ASP A 217 2.00 5.29 -2.29
N LYS A 218 2.92 4.90 -3.20
CA LYS A 218 4.03 3.99 -2.91
C LYS A 218 5.05 4.57 -1.91
N ASP A 219 5.26 5.88 -1.92
CA ASP A 219 6.04 6.60 -0.92
C ASP A 219 5.25 6.85 0.37
N SER A 220 3.94 7.09 0.28
CA SER A 220 3.05 7.32 1.42
C SER A 220 2.84 6.07 2.28
N VAL A 221 2.77 4.90 1.66
CA VAL A 221 2.72 3.62 2.39
C VAL A 221 4.05 3.39 3.12
N ASN A 222 5.20 3.65 2.49
CA ASN A 222 6.51 3.57 3.13
C ASN A 222 6.65 4.57 4.29
N PHE A 223 6.18 5.81 4.12
CA PHE A 223 6.14 6.85 5.15
C PHE A 223 5.38 6.42 6.41
N SER A 224 4.37 5.55 6.26
CA SER A 224 3.50 5.13 7.37
C SER A 224 3.96 3.84 8.07
N ARG A 225 5.02 3.19 7.58
CA ARG A 225 5.56 1.91 8.09
C ARG A 225 5.93 1.97 9.57
N ASP A 226 6.58 3.05 9.99
CA ASP A 226 7.12 3.15 11.33
C ASP A 226 6.00 3.45 12.35
N THR A 227 4.92 4.13 11.92
CA THR A 227 3.68 4.26 12.71
C THR A 227 2.91 2.94 12.80
N MET A 228 2.87 2.14 11.72
CA MET A 228 2.30 0.79 11.77
C MET A 228 3.08 -0.11 12.76
N GLN A 229 4.42 -0.02 12.78
CA GLN A 229 5.22 -0.73 13.79
C GLN A 229 4.83 -0.31 15.20
N GLN A 230 4.80 1.00 15.48
CA GLN A 230 4.44 1.53 16.82
C GLN A 230 3.03 1.09 17.24
N LEU A 231 2.07 1.03 16.32
CA LEU A 231 0.73 0.50 16.61
C LEU A 231 0.79 -0.99 16.99
N LEU A 232 1.47 -1.83 16.20
CA LEU A 232 1.60 -3.25 16.48
C LEU A 232 2.32 -3.50 17.82
N GLU A 233 3.37 -2.74 18.12
CA GLU A 233 4.04 -2.79 19.42
C GLU A 233 3.05 -2.41 20.53
N THR A 234 2.42 -1.25 20.47
CA THR A 234 1.43 -0.80 21.48
C THR A 234 0.36 -1.86 21.79
N LEU A 235 -0.24 -2.46 20.76
CA LEU A 235 -1.28 -3.48 20.92
C LEU A 235 -0.73 -4.84 21.41
N THR A 236 0.46 -5.24 20.96
CA THR A 236 1.06 -6.51 21.39
C THR A 236 1.58 -6.43 22.82
N TYR A 237 2.04 -5.27 23.29
CA TYR A 237 2.47 -5.07 24.67
C TYR A 237 1.32 -4.82 25.68
N GLU A 238 0.11 -4.46 25.23
CA GLU A 238 -1.07 -4.28 26.10
C GLU A 238 -1.54 -5.63 26.71
N PRO A 239 -1.46 -5.82 28.04
CA PRO A 239 -1.82 -7.09 28.68
C PRO A 239 -3.30 -7.44 28.62
N ALA A 240 -4.20 -6.48 28.42
CA ALA A 240 -5.64 -6.73 28.27
C ALA A 240 -5.98 -7.46 26.96
N LEU A 241 -5.15 -7.33 25.93
CA LEU A 241 -5.39 -7.95 24.62
C LEU A 241 -4.82 -9.37 24.54
N GLY A 242 -5.51 -10.27 23.83
CA GLY A 242 -5.06 -11.64 23.54
C GLY A 242 -3.94 -11.72 22.48
N GLY A 243 -3.75 -10.65 21.71
CA GLY A 243 -2.79 -10.53 20.62
C GLY A 243 -3.36 -9.69 19.47
N VAL A 244 -2.67 -9.68 18.34
CA VAL A 244 -3.06 -8.90 17.15
C VAL A 244 -3.18 -9.81 15.93
N ASP A 245 -4.32 -9.79 15.26
CA ASP A 245 -4.51 -10.33 13.92
C ASP A 245 -4.47 -9.20 12.90
N MET A 246 -4.11 -9.51 11.66
CA MET A 246 -3.94 -8.51 10.59
C MET A 246 -4.70 -8.92 9.33
N VAL A 247 -5.35 -7.97 8.67
CA VAL A 247 -5.90 -8.13 7.31
C VAL A 247 -5.37 -6.99 6.45
N ALA A 248 -4.68 -7.30 5.37
CA ALA A 248 -4.04 -6.31 4.51
C ALA A 248 -4.44 -6.50 3.05
N HIS A 249 -4.90 -5.44 2.38
CA HIS A 249 -5.31 -5.49 0.98
C HIS A 249 -4.25 -4.85 0.07
N SER A 250 -3.89 -5.50 -1.04
CA SER A 250 -3.11 -4.86 -2.12
C SER A 250 -1.80 -4.24 -1.61
N MET A 251 -1.57 -2.95 -1.84
CA MET A 251 -0.41 -2.20 -1.33
C MET A 251 -0.36 -2.11 0.21
N GLY A 252 -1.48 -2.34 0.91
CA GLY A 252 -1.48 -2.60 2.35
C GLY A 252 -0.74 -3.88 2.72
N GLY A 253 -0.74 -4.89 1.84
CA GLY A 253 0.09 -6.09 2.01
C GLY A 253 1.60 -5.80 1.96
N TRP A 254 2.02 -4.82 1.14
CA TRP A 254 3.40 -4.30 1.18
C TRP A 254 3.72 -3.65 2.54
N LEU A 255 2.81 -2.82 3.06
CA LEU A 255 2.98 -2.20 4.38
C LEU A 255 3.18 -3.25 5.47
N THR A 256 2.26 -4.20 5.56
CA THR A 256 2.29 -5.27 6.57
C THR A 256 3.57 -6.10 6.47
N MET A 257 3.94 -6.58 5.28
CA MET A 257 5.15 -7.41 5.14
C MET A 257 6.44 -6.65 5.45
N GLU A 258 6.54 -5.37 5.06
CA GLU A 258 7.73 -4.57 5.34
C GLU A 258 7.80 -4.15 6.82
N THR A 259 6.68 -3.85 7.48
CA THR A 259 6.64 -3.63 8.94
C THR A 259 7.00 -4.89 9.71
N LEU A 260 6.43 -6.06 9.38
CA LEU A 260 6.76 -7.33 10.06
C LEU A 260 8.23 -7.70 9.86
N ARG A 261 8.79 -7.50 8.66
CA ARG A 261 10.23 -7.66 8.41
C ARG A 261 11.06 -6.68 9.24
N GLN A 262 10.64 -5.42 9.37
CA GLN A 262 11.36 -4.42 10.18
C GLN A 262 11.40 -4.83 11.66
N ILE A 263 10.29 -5.32 12.21
CA ILE A 263 10.19 -5.85 13.58
C ILE A 263 11.09 -7.09 13.76
N ALA A 264 11.15 -7.99 12.78
CA ALA A 264 12.06 -9.13 12.83
C ALA A 264 13.53 -8.70 12.90
N LEU A 265 13.93 -7.75 12.06
CA LEU A 265 15.31 -7.23 12.00
C LEU A 265 15.70 -6.38 13.23
N SER A 266 14.74 -5.71 13.87
CA SER A 266 14.96 -5.01 15.14
C SER A 266 15.04 -5.93 16.37
N LYS A 267 14.93 -7.26 16.17
CA LYS A 267 14.83 -8.29 17.22
C LYS A 267 13.57 -8.19 18.08
N GLY A 268 12.48 -7.66 17.52
CA GLY A 268 11.17 -7.52 18.16
C GLY A 268 10.40 -8.84 18.33
N ALA A 269 11.06 -9.92 18.76
CA ALA A 269 10.46 -11.26 18.88
C ALA A 269 9.16 -11.26 19.71
N LYS A 270 9.14 -10.55 20.85
CA LYS A 270 7.95 -10.39 21.71
C LYS A 270 6.73 -9.83 20.95
N THR A 271 6.95 -8.92 20.02
CA THR A 271 5.91 -8.36 19.15
C THR A 271 5.41 -9.43 18.18
N LEU A 272 6.33 -10.13 17.49
CA LEU A 272 5.99 -11.18 16.52
C LEU A 272 5.27 -12.38 17.12
N ASP A 273 5.67 -12.83 18.32
CA ASP A 273 5.02 -13.95 19.04
C ASP A 273 3.54 -13.70 19.31
N ARG A 274 3.18 -12.42 19.47
CA ARG A 274 1.83 -11.89 19.74
C ARG A 274 1.03 -11.57 18.48
N ILE A 275 1.64 -11.58 17.29
CA ILE A 275 0.93 -11.52 16.00
C ILE A 275 0.33 -12.91 15.72
N GLY A 276 -0.99 -12.99 15.62
CA GLY A 276 -1.72 -14.19 15.23
C GLY A 276 -1.82 -14.30 13.71
N THR A 277 -3.04 -14.40 13.19
CA THR A 277 -3.30 -14.58 11.76
C THR A 277 -2.94 -13.32 10.98
N VAL A 278 -2.22 -13.48 9.86
CA VAL A 278 -1.91 -12.40 8.91
C VAL A 278 -2.54 -12.72 7.56
N VAL A 279 -3.70 -12.15 7.28
CA VAL A 279 -4.41 -12.30 6.01
C VAL A 279 -3.88 -11.27 5.00
N LEU A 280 -3.40 -11.75 3.85
CA LEU A 280 -2.92 -10.93 2.75
C LEU A 280 -3.83 -11.09 1.53
N ALA A 281 -4.72 -10.13 1.29
CA ALA A 281 -5.65 -10.13 0.16
C ALA A 281 -5.03 -9.46 -1.07
N ALA A 282 -4.74 -10.24 -2.12
CA ALA A 282 -4.15 -9.80 -3.38
C ALA A 282 -2.94 -8.84 -3.22
N PRO A 283 -1.91 -9.19 -2.40
CA PRO A 283 -0.86 -8.25 -2.01
C PRO A 283 -0.01 -7.76 -3.19
N ASP A 284 0.17 -6.43 -3.28
CA ASP A 284 1.03 -5.79 -4.27
C ASP A 284 2.48 -5.72 -3.79
N VAL A 285 3.09 -6.90 -3.69
CA VAL A 285 4.50 -7.11 -3.36
C VAL A 285 5.12 -7.87 -4.52
N ASP A 286 6.31 -7.45 -4.95
CA ASP A 286 7.12 -8.23 -5.90
C ASP A 286 7.44 -9.62 -5.31
N MET A 287 7.27 -10.71 -6.08
CA MET A 287 7.41 -12.06 -5.52
C MET A 287 8.83 -12.37 -5.02
N ASP A 288 9.88 -11.80 -5.61
CA ASP A 288 11.26 -12.01 -5.14
C ASP A 288 11.51 -11.22 -3.83
N VAL A 289 10.93 -10.03 -3.71
CA VAL A 289 10.90 -9.26 -2.45
C VAL A 289 10.08 -9.98 -1.37
N PHE A 290 8.93 -10.54 -1.73
CA PHE A 290 8.03 -11.24 -0.80
C PHE A 290 8.73 -12.47 -0.19
N ARG A 291 9.37 -13.32 -1.01
CA ARG A 291 10.22 -14.43 -0.53
C ARG A 291 11.31 -13.95 0.43
N THR A 292 11.97 -12.84 0.09
CA THR A 292 13.02 -12.21 0.90
C THR A 292 12.49 -11.67 2.23
N GLN A 293 11.25 -11.15 2.26
CA GLN A 293 10.59 -10.71 3.50
C GLN A 293 10.19 -11.90 4.37
N VAL A 294 9.54 -12.91 3.80
CA VAL A 294 9.09 -14.12 4.51
C VAL A 294 10.25 -14.87 5.16
N SER A 295 11.41 -14.95 4.51
CA SER A 295 12.60 -15.62 5.10
C SER A 295 13.10 -14.98 6.40
N GLN A 296 12.70 -13.74 6.71
CA GLN A 296 13.03 -13.06 7.97
C GLN A 296 12.00 -13.31 9.09
N LEU A 297 10.80 -13.82 8.78
CA LEU A 297 9.69 -13.89 9.73
C LEU A 297 9.73 -15.12 10.66
N GLY A 298 10.65 -16.07 10.43
CA GLY A 298 10.78 -17.26 11.26
C GLY A 298 9.46 -18.04 11.38
N PRO A 299 9.03 -18.45 12.58
CA PRO A 299 7.79 -19.19 12.77
C PRO A 299 6.51 -18.42 12.40
N LEU A 300 6.51 -17.09 12.34
CA LEU A 300 5.31 -16.31 12.01
C LEU A 300 4.77 -16.60 10.60
N ARG A 301 5.61 -17.11 9.68
CA ARG A 301 5.21 -17.44 8.31
C ARG A 301 4.03 -18.44 8.24
N SER A 302 3.94 -19.38 9.19
CA SER A 302 2.83 -20.35 9.25
C SER A 302 1.49 -19.76 9.68
N ARG A 303 1.46 -18.50 10.12
CA ARG A 303 0.24 -17.74 10.41
C ARG A 303 -0.19 -16.83 9.25
N ILE A 304 0.56 -16.81 8.14
CA ILE A 304 0.22 -16.03 6.95
C ILE A 304 -0.77 -16.82 6.09
N GLN A 305 -1.80 -16.11 5.63
CA GLN A 305 -2.93 -16.61 4.87
C GLN A 305 -3.11 -15.72 3.65
N ILE A 306 -2.56 -16.12 2.49
CA ILE A 306 -2.54 -15.29 1.28
C ILE A 306 -3.67 -15.68 0.32
N TYR A 307 -4.39 -14.68 -0.18
CA TYR A 307 -5.46 -14.84 -1.16
C TYR A 307 -5.00 -14.25 -2.49
N VAL A 308 -4.93 -15.08 -3.54
CA VAL A 308 -4.25 -14.79 -4.81
C VAL A 308 -5.18 -14.92 -6.02
N SER A 309 -4.84 -14.28 -7.15
CA SER A 309 -5.74 -14.13 -8.30
C SER A 309 -4.98 -13.83 -9.60
N GLN A 310 -4.98 -14.74 -10.58
CA GLN A 310 -4.33 -14.53 -11.89
C GLN A 310 -4.95 -13.38 -12.71
N ASP A 311 -6.26 -13.20 -12.58
CA ASP A 311 -7.04 -12.24 -13.37
C ASP A 311 -6.99 -10.80 -12.80
N ASP A 312 -6.16 -10.55 -11.78
CA ASP A 312 -6.09 -9.25 -11.11
C ASP A 312 -5.56 -8.14 -12.02
N ARG A 313 -6.47 -7.28 -12.46
CA ARG A 313 -6.17 -6.17 -13.39
C ARG A 313 -5.30 -5.08 -12.76
N ALA A 314 -5.38 -4.87 -11.44
CA ALA A 314 -4.60 -3.83 -10.76
C ALA A 314 -3.15 -4.29 -10.55
N LEU A 315 -2.96 -5.54 -10.10
CA LEU A 315 -1.62 -6.12 -9.98
C LEU A 315 -0.91 -6.24 -11.32
N ARG A 316 -1.63 -6.54 -12.41
CA ARG A 316 -1.10 -6.48 -13.78
C ARG A 316 -0.64 -5.08 -14.22
N ILE A 317 -1.27 -4.00 -13.72
CA ILE A 317 -0.82 -2.63 -13.95
C ILE A 317 0.45 -2.36 -13.12
N SER A 318 0.45 -2.73 -11.84
CA SER A 318 1.62 -2.62 -10.97
C SER A 318 2.84 -3.36 -11.54
N ARG A 319 2.67 -4.61 -11.98
CA ARG A 319 3.72 -5.40 -12.67
C ARG A 319 4.34 -4.64 -13.85
N ARG A 320 3.53 -4.00 -14.69
CA ARG A 320 4.01 -3.22 -15.85
C ARG A 320 4.79 -1.98 -15.44
N LEU A 321 4.39 -1.32 -14.36
CA LEU A 321 5.07 -0.13 -13.83
C LEU A 321 6.43 -0.46 -13.18
N PHE A 322 6.63 -1.68 -12.69
CA PHE A 322 7.84 -2.11 -11.97
C PHE A 322 8.58 -3.26 -12.68
N GLY A 323 8.89 -3.10 -13.97
CA GLY A 323 9.85 -3.97 -14.66
C GLY A 323 9.37 -5.39 -14.99
N GLY A 324 8.07 -5.68 -14.90
CA GLY A 324 7.48 -6.91 -15.43
C GLY A 324 7.49 -8.13 -14.51
N LYS A 325 7.97 -8.00 -13.27
CA LYS A 325 8.01 -9.08 -12.27
C LYS A 325 6.63 -9.39 -11.67
N ILE A 326 6.31 -10.67 -11.52
CA ILE A 326 5.03 -11.14 -10.96
C ILE A 326 4.83 -10.64 -9.53
N ARG A 327 3.60 -10.26 -9.19
CA ARG A 327 3.22 -9.87 -7.83
C ARG A 327 2.79 -11.09 -7.03
N ALA A 328 3.05 -11.10 -5.73
CA ALA A 328 2.62 -12.15 -4.82
C ALA A 328 1.10 -12.38 -4.91
N GLY A 329 0.28 -11.33 -4.98
CA GLY A 329 -1.16 -11.46 -5.19
C GLY A 329 -1.62 -11.92 -6.58
N GLU A 330 -0.75 -11.86 -7.61
CA GLU A 330 -1.02 -12.35 -8.97
C GLU A 330 -0.51 -13.79 -9.16
N ASN A 331 0.44 -14.23 -8.33
CA ASN A 331 1.00 -15.57 -8.38
C ASN A 331 0.03 -16.58 -7.78
N THR A 332 -0.40 -17.55 -8.58
CA THR A 332 -1.28 -18.65 -8.14
C THR A 332 -0.59 -20.01 -8.21
N ASP A 333 0.74 -20.01 -8.29
CA ASP A 333 1.52 -21.20 -7.97
C ASP A 333 1.51 -21.40 -6.45
N ILE A 334 0.46 -22.09 -5.98
CA ILE A 334 0.17 -22.32 -4.55
C ILE A 334 1.34 -23.05 -3.87
N VAL A 335 2.01 -23.97 -4.57
CA VAL A 335 3.15 -24.73 -4.05
C VAL A 335 4.29 -23.81 -3.62
N GLN A 336 4.56 -22.72 -4.34
CA GLN A 336 5.59 -21.75 -3.94
C GLN A 336 5.28 -21.04 -2.62
N PHE A 337 4.01 -20.96 -2.20
CA PHE A 337 3.65 -20.42 -0.89
C PHE A 337 3.71 -21.50 0.19
N GLU A 338 3.30 -22.73 -0.12
CA GLU A 338 3.44 -23.88 0.78
C GLU A 338 4.91 -24.18 1.11
N GLU A 339 5.82 -24.08 0.14
CA GLU A 339 7.28 -24.16 0.32
C GLU A 339 7.84 -23.04 1.22
N LEU A 340 7.21 -21.87 1.22
CA LEU A 340 7.51 -20.78 2.15
C LEU A 340 6.90 -21.00 3.55
N GLY A 341 6.12 -22.07 3.73
CA GLY A 341 5.35 -22.34 4.95
C GLY A 341 4.17 -21.40 5.13
N ILE A 342 3.55 -20.94 4.04
CA ILE A 342 2.39 -20.03 4.00
C ILE A 342 1.19 -20.79 3.43
N THR A 343 0.01 -20.61 4.03
CA THR A 343 -1.24 -21.13 3.45
C THR A 343 -1.76 -20.16 2.39
N ALA A 344 -2.05 -20.67 1.19
CA ALA A 344 -2.49 -19.86 0.05
C ALA A 344 -3.83 -20.33 -0.53
N HIS A 345 -4.65 -19.38 -0.97
CA HIS A 345 -6.00 -19.58 -1.50
C HIS A 345 -6.13 -18.93 -2.87
N ASP A 346 -6.35 -19.73 -3.93
CA ASP A 346 -6.64 -19.19 -5.26
C ASP A 346 -8.12 -18.77 -5.37
N ILE A 347 -8.36 -17.48 -5.52
CA ILE A 347 -9.68 -16.89 -5.72
C ILE A 347 -9.89 -16.38 -7.16
N SER A 348 -9.11 -16.89 -8.12
CA SER A 348 -9.28 -16.61 -9.56
C SER A 348 -10.70 -16.93 -10.06
N GLY A 349 -11.32 -18.01 -9.55
CA GLY A 349 -12.70 -18.41 -9.89
C GLY A 349 -13.80 -17.55 -9.25
N VAL A 350 -13.49 -16.69 -8.29
CA VAL A 350 -14.48 -15.84 -7.60
C VAL A 350 -14.89 -14.66 -8.48
N LYS A 351 -16.19 -14.51 -8.72
CA LYS A 351 -16.78 -13.36 -9.42
C LYS A 351 -16.74 -12.14 -8.50
N GLY A 352 -15.88 -11.17 -8.76
CA GLY A 352 -15.82 -9.96 -7.92
C GLY A 352 -16.98 -8.97 -8.15
N GLY A 353 -17.41 -8.34 -7.06
CA GLY A 353 -18.32 -7.19 -7.05
C GLY A 353 -17.75 -5.94 -7.73
N ILE A 354 -18.51 -4.84 -7.78
CA ILE A 354 -18.20 -3.63 -8.59
C ILE A 354 -16.75 -3.13 -8.36
N GLY A 355 -15.87 -3.34 -9.36
CA GLY A 355 -14.40 -3.15 -9.24
C GLY A 355 -13.57 -4.38 -9.67
N LYS A 356 -14.04 -5.11 -10.68
CA LYS A 356 -14.45 -6.53 -10.54
C LYS A 356 -13.42 -7.63 -10.23
N ASN A 357 -12.12 -7.34 -10.09
CA ASN A 357 -11.12 -8.42 -9.86
C ASN A 357 -10.21 -8.19 -8.64
N HIS A 358 -9.90 -6.94 -8.26
CA HIS A 358 -8.85 -6.67 -7.24
C HIS A 358 -9.35 -6.70 -5.79
N GLY A 359 -10.64 -6.39 -5.56
CA GLY A 359 -11.25 -6.36 -4.22
C GLY A 359 -12.00 -7.64 -3.84
N LYS A 360 -11.91 -8.71 -4.65
CA LYS A 360 -12.84 -9.85 -4.55
C LYS A 360 -12.71 -10.69 -3.28
N ALA A 361 -11.58 -10.64 -2.58
CA ALA A 361 -11.42 -11.25 -1.25
C ALA A 361 -12.44 -10.75 -0.20
N PHE A 362 -13.07 -9.59 -0.43
CA PHE A 362 -14.12 -9.02 0.42
C PHE A 362 -15.42 -8.75 -0.35
N GLY A 363 -15.58 -9.35 -1.53
CA GLY A 363 -16.64 -9.04 -2.50
C GLY A 363 -17.72 -10.10 -2.66
N ASP A 364 -17.60 -11.22 -1.95
CA ASP A 364 -18.57 -12.32 -1.89
C ASP A 364 -18.60 -12.94 -0.49
N ASP A 365 -19.74 -13.53 -0.15
CA ASP A 365 -20.01 -14.19 1.13
C ASP A 365 -19.05 -15.35 1.45
N ALA A 366 -18.80 -16.24 0.49
CA ALA A 366 -18.05 -17.47 0.74
C ALA A 366 -16.58 -17.19 1.10
N THR A 367 -15.94 -16.26 0.38
CA THR A 367 -14.55 -15.87 0.66
C THR A 367 -14.44 -15.11 1.98
N ILE A 368 -15.32 -14.15 2.25
CA ILE A 368 -15.22 -13.33 3.47
C ILE A 368 -15.57 -14.11 4.73
N ALA A 369 -16.54 -15.03 4.66
CA ALA A 369 -16.80 -15.98 5.74
C ALA A 369 -15.62 -16.97 5.93
N GLY A 370 -14.87 -17.27 4.87
CA GLY A 370 -13.59 -18.01 4.94
C GLY A 370 -12.53 -17.26 5.72
N ILE A 371 -12.35 -15.96 5.45
CA ILE A 371 -11.49 -15.07 6.23
C ILE A 371 -11.95 -15.02 7.70
N GLY A 372 -13.26 -14.89 7.96
CA GLY A 372 -13.82 -14.89 9.31
C GLY A 372 -13.51 -16.17 10.09
N ARG A 373 -13.68 -17.34 9.48
CA ARG A 373 -13.28 -18.63 10.09
C ARG A 373 -11.79 -18.68 10.39
N THR A 374 -10.95 -18.21 9.46
CA THR A 374 -9.48 -18.18 9.61
C THR A 374 -9.03 -17.26 10.75
N LEU A 375 -9.68 -16.12 10.93
CA LEU A 375 -9.46 -15.22 12.07
C LEU A 375 -9.93 -15.89 13.38
N ALA A 376 -11.12 -16.50 13.38
CA ALA A 376 -11.67 -17.21 14.55
C ALA A 376 -10.77 -18.38 15.01
N ASP A 377 -10.26 -19.20 14.11
CA ASP A 377 -9.36 -20.32 14.44
C ASP A 377 -7.96 -19.84 14.85
N GLY A 378 -7.48 -18.73 14.27
CA GLY A 378 -6.26 -18.05 14.71
C GLY A 378 -6.29 -17.65 16.18
N THR A 379 -7.46 -17.27 16.70
CA THR A 379 -7.63 -16.91 18.13
C THR A 379 -7.33 -18.06 19.09
N ARG A 380 -7.41 -19.33 18.63
CA ARG A 380 -7.21 -20.56 19.42
C ARG A 380 -5.75 -21.04 19.42
N SER A 381 -4.88 -20.41 18.64
CA SER A 381 -3.49 -20.87 18.44
C SER A 381 -2.55 -20.41 19.57
N SER A 382 -1.82 -21.37 20.16
CA SER A 382 -0.88 -21.16 21.27
C SER A 382 0.40 -20.37 20.89
N PRO A 383 1.23 -19.94 21.88
CA PRO A 383 2.49 -19.22 21.62
C PRO A 383 3.44 -19.94 20.65
N LEU A 384 4.31 -19.18 19.97
CA LEU A 384 5.34 -19.71 19.07
C LEU A 384 6.49 -20.38 19.84
N LEU A 385 6.21 -21.45 20.59
CA LEU A 385 7.21 -22.22 21.32
C LEU A 385 7.40 -23.62 20.72
N ASN A 386 8.68 -23.95 20.52
CA ASN A 386 9.25 -25.17 19.93
C ASN A 386 9.18 -25.30 18.40
N GLY A 387 10.33 -25.08 17.78
CA GLY A 387 10.64 -25.35 16.38
C GLY A 387 12.13 -25.13 16.12
N LEU A 388 12.96 -26.11 16.51
CA LEU A 388 14.39 -26.11 16.17
C LEU A 388 14.57 -26.11 14.63
N GLU A 389 15.55 -25.33 14.17
CA GLU A 389 16.09 -25.29 12.80
C GLU A 389 15.07 -25.53 11.66
N THR A 390 14.16 -24.58 11.43
CA THR A 390 13.44 -24.55 10.15
C THR A 390 14.35 -23.96 9.08
N ILE A 391 14.57 -24.70 8.00
CA ILE A 391 15.51 -24.36 6.93
C ILE A 391 15.29 -22.92 6.45
N VAL A 392 16.38 -22.15 6.50
CA VAL A 392 16.45 -20.80 5.93
C VAL A 392 16.50 -20.97 4.42
N LEU A 393 15.44 -20.58 3.71
CA LEU A 393 15.54 -20.26 2.29
C LEU A 393 16.46 -19.05 2.17
N SER A 394 17.72 -19.35 1.87
CA SER A 394 18.83 -18.44 2.00
C SER A 394 18.78 -17.37 0.91
N VAL A 395 18.39 -16.16 1.32
CA VAL A 395 19.01 -14.95 0.75
C VAL A 395 20.52 -15.21 0.76
N PRO A 396 21.23 -15.15 -0.38
CA PRO A 396 22.65 -15.42 -0.42
C PRO A 396 23.37 -14.52 0.57
N ARG A 397 23.97 -15.11 1.60
CA ARG A 397 24.81 -14.36 2.54
C ARG A 397 25.98 -13.73 1.76
N LEU A 398 26.44 -12.57 2.21
CA LEU A 398 27.49 -11.79 1.52
C LEU A 398 28.81 -12.55 1.40
N ASP A 399 29.09 -13.49 2.30
CA ASP A 399 30.22 -14.43 2.24
C ASP A 399 30.12 -15.39 1.03
N ASN A 400 28.95 -15.97 0.76
CA ASN A 400 28.72 -16.81 -0.43
C ASN A 400 28.92 -16.03 -1.73
N ALA A 401 28.52 -14.76 -1.78
CA ALA A 401 28.76 -13.89 -2.93
C ALA A 401 30.27 -13.60 -3.11
N LEU A 402 30.99 -13.29 -2.02
CA LEU A 402 32.43 -13.02 -2.04
C LEU A 402 33.27 -14.25 -2.42
N LEU A 403 32.86 -15.45 -1.98
CA LEU A 403 33.52 -16.71 -2.38
C LEU A 403 33.41 -16.97 -3.89
N SER A 404 32.27 -16.64 -4.50
CA SER A 404 32.08 -16.78 -5.96
C SER A 404 32.93 -15.80 -6.78
N ALA A 405 33.19 -14.59 -6.25
CA ALA A 405 34.07 -13.60 -6.89
C ALA A 405 35.57 -13.94 -6.74
N SER A 406 35.96 -14.58 -5.63
CA SER A 406 37.34 -15.00 -5.36
C SER A 406 37.82 -16.12 -6.29
N ALA A 407 36.96 -17.12 -6.54
CA ALA A 407 37.30 -18.29 -7.35
C ALA A 407 37.56 -17.98 -8.85
N ALA A 408 37.12 -16.83 -9.36
CA ALA A 408 37.27 -16.44 -10.76
C ALA A 408 38.60 -15.73 -11.10
N ALA A 409 39.43 -15.40 -10.10
CA ALA A 409 40.67 -14.64 -10.28
C ALA A 409 41.97 -15.50 -10.28
N GLY A 410 41.83 -16.83 -10.26
CA GLY A 410 42.90 -17.76 -9.91
C GLY A 410 43.54 -18.60 -11.03
N HIS A 411 43.41 -18.24 -12.31
CA HIS A 411 44.18 -18.88 -13.40
C HIS A 411 44.39 -17.95 -14.61
N ARG A 412 45.57 -17.32 -14.68
CA ARG A 412 46.30 -16.94 -15.90
C ARG A 412 47.80 -16.95 -15.62
#